data_AF-A0A292YWA3-F1
#
_entry.id   AF-A0A292YWA3-F1
#
_cell.length_a   1.000
_cell.length_b   1.000
_cell.length_c   1.000
_cell.angle_alpha   90.00
_cell.angle_beta   90.00
_cell.angle_gamma   90.00
#
_symmetry.space_group_name_H-M   'P 1'
#
loop_
_entity.id
_entity.type
_entity.pdbx_description
1 polymer ?
#
loop_
_entity_poly.entity_id
_entity_poly.type
_entity_poly.pdbx_seq_one_letter_code
_entity_poly.pdbx_strand_id
1 'polypeptide(L)'
;MTTTSVARTGTGTTDLRATRALELVAEIVRRAGLDCRSDPDDDDVVLARRPAPANGPWTVRAGWCADDSGARAFVGPADGHRARLVRSRNSRSLAALILVQALRDDPDELVSLGEAAACGLAGHLLPDRPTALPGSRGPHPRSR
;
A
#
# COMPACT_ATOMS: atom_id res chain seq x y z
N MET A 1 -23.52 10.03 -35.08
CA MET A 1 -23.26 9.39 -33.78
C MET A 1 -21.79 9.61 -33.46
N THR A 2 -21.51 10.54 -32.56
CA THR A 2 -20.16 11.06 -32.31
C THR A 2 -19.60 10.36 -31.08
N THR A 3 -18.64 9.46 -31.27
CA THR A 3 -17.92 8.82 -30.17
C THR A 3 -16.81 9.76 -29.68
N THR A 4 -17.10 10.43 -28.57
CA THR A 4 -16.10 11.19 -27.81
C THR A 4 -15.13 10.22 -27.14
N SER A 5 -14.00 9.99 -27.79
CA SER A 5 -12.84 9.30 -27.22
C SER A 5 -12.19 10.23 -26.19
N VAL A 6 -12.32 9.88 -24.90
CA VAL A 6 -11.66 10.63 -23.82
C VAL A 6 -10.21 10.22 -23.77
N ALA A 7 -9.35 11.19 -24.06
CA ALA A 7 -7.89 11.09 -23.99
C ALA A 7 -7.45 10.63 -22.59
N ARG A 8 -6.67 9.55 -22.56
CA ARG A 8 -5.93 9.08 -21.39
C ARG A 8 -4.68 9.95 -21.26
N THR A 9 -4.81 11.12 -20.65
CA THR A 9 -3.69 11.96 -20.24
C THR A 9 -3.17 11.46 -18.90
N GLY A 10 -1.92 10.98 -18.91
CA GLY A 10 -1.25 10.50 -17.71
C GLY A 10 0.06 9.78 -18.02
N THR A 11 0.92 10.39 -18.84
CA THR A 11 2.34 10.07 -18.87
C THR A 11 2.95 10.51 -17.53
N GLY A 12 2.75 9.72 -16.49
CA GLY A 12 3.51 9.82 -15.25
C GLY A 12 4.91 9.31 -15.55
N THR A 13 5.91 10.18 -15.50
CA THR A 13 7.30 9.73 -15.49
C THR A 13 7.49 8.95 -14.20
N THR A 14 7.36 7.62 -14.25
CA THR A 14 7.55 6.77 -13.07
C THR A 14 8.91 7.11 -12.49
N ASP A 15 8.93 7.60 -11.25
CA ASP A 15 10.18 7.93 -10.57
C ASP A 15 10.96 6.62 -10.41
N LEU A 16 11.96 6.40 -11.26
CA LEU A 16 12.77 5.17 -11.26
C LEU A 16 13.34 4.85 -9.87
N ARG A 17 13.54 5.87 -9.03
CA ARG A 17 13.97 5.70 -7.66
C ARG A 17 12.86 5.10 -6.79
N ALA A 18 11.62 5.56 -6.97
CA ALA A 18 10.44 5.04 -6.28
C ALA A 18 10.18 3.58 -6.68
N THR A 19 10.28 3.26 -7.98
CA THR A 19 10.15 1.89 -8.49
C THR A 19 11.20 0.96 -7.88
N ARG A 20 12.49 1.33 -7.94
CA ARG A 20 13.56 0.54 -7.30
C ARG A 20 13.38 0.40 -5.79
N ALA A 21 12.86 1.44 -5.14
CA ALA A 21 12.59 1.40 -3.71
C ALA A 21 11.48 0.39 -3.37
N LEU A 22 10.46 0.23 -4.21
CA LEU A 22 9.40 -0.78 -4.04
C LEU A 22 9.87 -2.18 -4.41
N GLU A 23 10.72 -2.33 -5.42
CA GLU A 23 11.35 -3.63 -5.72
C GLU A 23 12.13 -4.16 -4.51
N LEU A 24 12.88 -3.28 -3.83
CA LEU A 24 13.57 -3.62 -2.59
C LEU A 24 12.59 -3.98 -1.46
N VAL A 25 11.49 -3.24 -1.32
CA VAL A 25 10.43 -3.57 -0.34
C VAL A 25 9.89 -4.97 -0.60
N ALA A 26 9.50 -5.24 -1.84
CA ALA A 26 8.93 -6.52 -2.23
C ALA A 26 9.93 -7.67 -2.02
N GLU A 27 11.22 -7.44 -2.28
CA GLU A 27 12.28 -8.41 -2.02
C GLU A 27 12.45 -8.73 -0.53
N ILE A 28 12.46 -7.71 0.34
CA ILE A 28 12.53 -7.91 1.79
C ILE A 28 11.32 -8.73 2.27
N VAL A 29 10.12 -8.37 1.81
CA VAL A 29 8.87 -9.02 2.21
C VAL A 29 8.83 -10.49 1.75
N ARG A 30 9.28 -10.77 0.52
CA ARG A 30 9.43 -12.15 0.02
C ARG A 30 10.42 -12.96 0.85
N ARG A 31 11.57 -12.39 1.19
CA ARG A 31 12.58 -13.07 2.03
C ARG A 31 12.09 -13.35 3.43
N ALA A 32 11.17 -12.55 3.94
CA ALA A 32 10.50 -12.79 5.22
C ALA A 32 9.38 -13.85 5.13
N GLY A 33 9.16 -14.44 3.95
CA GLY A 33 8.24 -15.55 3.76
C GLY A 33 6.80 -15.14 3.44
N LEU A 34 6.55 -13.92 2.96
CA LEU A 34 5.24 -13.54 2.43
C LEU A 34 5.25 -13.55 0.88
N ASP A 35 4.10 -13.78 0.27
CA ASP A 35 3.93 -13.46 -1.15
C ASP A 35 3.89 -11.94 -1.29
N CYS A 36 4.71 -11.37 -2.20
CA CYS A 36 4.70 -9.93 -2.48
C CYS A 36 5.07 -9.63 -3.93
N ARG A 37 4.29 -8.74 -4.57
CA ARG A 37 4.49 -8.27 -5.95
C ARG A 37 4.06 -6.82 -6.12
N SER A 38 4.50 -6.18 -7.20
CA SER A 38 3.94 -4.89 -7.63
C SER A 38 2.49 -5.03 -8.07
N ASP A 39 1.69 -4.00 -7.85
CA ASP A 39 0.32 -3.90 -8.33
C ASP A 39 0.33 -3.65 -9.85
N PRO A 40 -0.30 -4.51 -10.68
CA PRO A 40 -0.31 -4.32 -12.13
C PRO A 40 -1.04 -3.06 -12.58
N ASP A 41 -1.90 -2.49 -11.72
CA ASP A 41 -2.67 -1.29 -12.04
C ASP A 41 -2.01 0.00 -11.51
N ASP A 42 -0.96 -0.11 -10.69
CA ASP A 42 -0.34 1.01 -9.97
C ASP A 42 1.15 0.73 -9.66
N ASP A 43 2.07 1.25 -10.48
CA ASP A 43 3.52 1.03 -10.38
C ASP A 43 4.15 1.55 -9.08
N ASP A 44 3.43 2.42 -8.35
CA ASP A 44 3.85 2.96 -7.06
C ASP A 44 3.32 2.15 -5.87
N VAL A 45 2.78 0.95 -6.13
CA VAL A 45 2.15 0.07 -5.15
C VAL A 45 2.69 -1.36 -5.21
N VAL A 46 2.76 -1.97 -4.03
CA VAL A 46 2.97 -3.41 -3.83
C VAL A 46 1.79 -4.03 -3.08
N LEU A 47 1.51 -5.28 -3.41
CA LEU A 47 0.53 -6.14 -2.77
C LEU A 47 1.26 -7.26 -2.03
N ALA A 48 0.82 -7.56 -0.81
CA ALA A 48 1.37 -8.65 0.00
C ALA A 48 0.28 -9.51 0.65
N ARG A 49 0.60 -10.79 0.90
CA ARG A 49 -0.28 -11.73 1.62
C ARG A 49 0.53 -12.83 2.31
N ARG A 50 -0.08 -13.47 3.31
CA ARG A 50 0.46 -14.72 3.90
C ARG A 50 0.53 -15.84 2.85
N PRO A 51 1.51 -16.76 2.93
CA PRO A 51 1.51 -17.96 2.11
C PRO A 51 0.30 -18.81 2.49
N ALA A 52 -0.71 -18.83 1.62
CA ALA A 52 -1.85 -19.72 1.70
C ALA A 52 -1.67 -20.85 0.67
N PRO A 53 -2.46 -21.95 0.73
CA PRO A 53 -2.65 -22.79 -0.45
C PRO A 53 -3.01 -21.89 -1.64
N ALA A 54 -2.38 -22.17 -2.80
CA ALA A 54 -2.30 -21.26 -3.93
C ALA A 54 -3.64 -20.54 -4.23
N ASN A 55 -3.58 -19.22 -4.42
CA ASN A 55 -4.67 -18.32 -4.85
C ASN A 55 -5.53 -17.64 -3.75
N GLY A 56 -5.05 -17.53 -2.51
CA GLY A 56 -5.69 -16.65 -1.52
C GLY A 56 -5.71 -15.16 -1.94
N PRO A 57 -6.66 -14.35 -1.45
CA PRO A 57 -6.72 -12.92 -1.76
C PRO A 57 -5.46 -12.18 -1.26
N TRP A 58 -5.14 -11.06 -1.90
CA TRP A 58 -4.15 -10.12 -1.36
C TRP A 58 -4.73 -9.49 -0.09
N THR A 59 -3.93 -9.34 0.95
CA THR A 59 -4.43 -8.81 2.24
C THR A 59 -3.89 -7.42 2.54
N VAL A 60 -2.73 -7.06 1.97
CA VAL A 60 -2.08 -5.77 2.21
C VAL A 60 -1.78 -5.07 0.91
N ARG A 61 -2.06 -3.75 0.88
CA ARG A 61 -1.60 -2.80 -0.13
C ARG A 61 -0.71 -1.77 0.53
N ALA A 62 0.42 -1.48 -0.08
CA ALA A 62 1.35 -0.48 0.40
C ALA A 62 2.05 0.20 -0.78
N GLY A 63 2.47 1.44 -0.61
CA GLY A 63 3.04 2.18 -1.73
C GLY A 63 3.56 3.55 -1.34
N TRP A 64 3.99 4.30 -2.34
CA TRP A 64 4.32 5.70 -2.18
C TRP A 64 3.12 6.56 -2.60
N CYS A 65 2.93 7.68 -1.89
CA CYS A 65 1.99 8.70 -2.32
C CYS A 65 2.66 10.07 -2.21
N ALA A 66 2.27 11.00 -3.06
CA ALA A 66 2.60 12.40 -2.90
C ALA A 66 1.34 13.14 -2.47
N ASP A 67 1.42 13.90 -1.38
CA ASP A 67 0.44 14.90 -1.01
C ASP A 67 1.09 16.30 -0.99
N ASP A 68 0.30 17.34 -0.73
CA ASP A 68 0.79 18.73 -0.65
C ASP A 68 1.86 18.93 0.44
N SER A 69 1.97 17.99 1.39
CA SER A 69 2.97 18.00 2.45
C SER A 69 4.24 17.20 2.11
N GLY A 70 4.29 16.60 0.91
CA GLY A 70 5.45 15.90 0.38
C GLY A 70 5.24 14.41 0.09
N ALA A 71 6.31 13.75 -0.36
CA ALA A 71 6.30 12.33 -0.66
C ALA A 71 6.29 11.49 0.63
N ARG A 72 5.32 10.58 0.74
CA ARG A 72 5.06 9.71 1.88
C ARG A 72 4.92 8.25 1.42
N ALA A 73 4.85 7.35 2.39
CA ALA A 73 4.40 5.98 2.15
C ALA A 73 3.03 5.74 2.78
N PHE A 74 2.36 4.68 2.35
CA PHE A 74 1.17 4.18 3.00
C PHE A 74 1.18 2.66 3.12
N VAL A 75 0.39 2.14 4.05
CA VAL A 75 0.13 0.70 4.24
C VAL A 75 -1.29 0.49 4.77
N GLY A 76 -1.99 -0.52 4.27
CA GLY A 76 -3.34 -0.86 4.71
C GLY A 76 -3.87 -2.13 4.08
N PRO A 77 -5.15 -2.46 4.31
CA PRO A 77 -5.81 -3.61 3.70
C PRO A 77 -5.85 -3.48 2.17
N ALA A 78 -5.73 -4.60 1.45
CA ALA A 78 -5.66 -4.57 -0.01
C ALA A 78 -6.93 -3.96 -0.66
N ASP A 79 -8.10 -4.35 -0.16
CA ASP A 79 -9.40 -3.89 -0.63
C ASP A 79 -9.91 -2.65 0.16
N GLY A 80 -9.12 -2.18 1.11
CA GLY A 80 -9.50 -1.13 2.04
C GLY A 80 -9.44 0.28 1.45
N HIS A 81 -10.37 1.14 1.86
CA HIS A 81 -10.30 2.59 1.60
C HIS A 81 -9.44 3.35 2.63
N ARG A 82 -8.89 2.63 3.61
CA ARG A 82 -8.15 3.21 4.73
C ARG A 82 -6.72 2.72 4.69
N ALA A 83 -5.78 3.64 4.86
CA ALA A 83 -4.39 3.30 5.06
C ALA A 83 -3.77 4.16 6.16
N ARG A 84 -2.69 3.64 6.74
CA ARG A 84 -1.78 4.38 7.60
C ARG A 84 -0.75 5.08 6.74
N LEU A 85 -0.55 6.36 6.99
CA LEU A 85 0.56 7.09 6.39
C LEU A 85 1.85 6.87 7.19
N VAL A 86 2.93 6.70 6.45
CA VAL A 86 4.29 6.50 6.95
C VAL A 86 5.08 7.78 6.70
N ARG A 87 5.67 8.33 7.76
CA ARG A 87 6.48 9.57 7.74
C ARG A 87 7.67 9.49 6.79
N SER A 88 8.27 8.30 6.69
CA SER A 88 9.53 8.11 6.01
C SER A 88 9.35 7.30 4.73
N ARG A 89 10.03 7.72 3.67
CA ARG A 89 10.18 6.97 2.41
C ARG A 89 11.23 5.85 2.51
N ASN A 90 11.47 5.33 3.71
CA ASN A 90 12.44 4.28 3.96
C ASN A 90 11.84 2.91 3.60
N SER A 91 12.39 2.26 2.57
CA SER A 91 11.97 0.94 2.11
C SER A 91 11.97 -0.12 3.22
N ARG A 92 12.93 -0.09 4.15
CA ARG A 92 13.00 -1.08 5.25
C ARG A 92 11.88 -0.88 6.25
N SER A 93 11.58 0.36 6.60
CA SER A 93 10.46 0.69 7.50
C SER A 93 9.12 0.33 6.87
N LEU A 94 8.95 0.60 5.56
CA LEU A 94 7.73 0.20 4.84
C LEU A 94 7.58 -1.33 4.80
N ALA A 95 8.65 -2.06 4.47
CA ALA A 95 8.64 -3.52 4.47
C ALA A 95 8.28 -4.08 5.84
N ALA A 96 8.84 -3.54 6.92
CA ALA A 96 8.49 -3.95 8.28
C ALA A 96 7.01 -3.73 8.59
N LEU A 97 6.44 -2.59 8.19
CA LEU A 97 5.01 -2.31 8.39
C LEU A 97 4.11 -3.23 7.55
N ILE A 98 4.51 -3.57 6.33
CA ILE A 98 3.81 -4.57 5.50
C ILE A 98 3.78 -5.91 6.21
N LEU A 99 4.91 -6.35 6.79
CA LEU A 99 4.99 -7.61 7.53
C LEU A 99 4.05 -7.59 8.74
N VAL A 100 4.08 -6.53 9.55
CA VAL A 100 3.19 -6.40 10.71
C VAL A 100 1.72 -6.43 10.27
N GLN A 101 1.34 -5.70 9.22
CA GLN A 101 -0.04 -5.67 8.71
C GLN A 101 -0.47 -7.04 8.14
N ALA A 102 0.38 -7.71 7.37
CA ALA A 102 0.04 -9.00 6.75
C ALA A 102 0.00 -10.15 7.76
N LEU A 103 0.71 -10.02 8.88
CA LEU A 103 0.72 -10.98 9.96
C LEU A 103 -0.38 -10.73 10.99
N ARG A 104 -1.33 -9.82 10.76
CA ARG A 104 -2.53 -9.70 11.59
C ARG A 104 -3.50 -10.85 11.35
N ASP A 105 -4.28 -11.18 12.39
CA ASP A 105 -5.38 -12.14 12.27
C ASP A 105 -6.57 -11.54 11.53
N ASP A 106 -6.85 -10.26 11.76
CA ASP A 106 -7.79 -9.46 10.97
C ASP A 106 -7.00 -8.55 10.01
N PRO A 107 -7.02 -8.82 8.69
CA PRO A 107 -6.31 -8.02 7.70
C PRO A 107 -6.94 -6.63 7.46
N ASP A 108 -8.21 -6.44 7.82
CA ASP A 108 -8.95 -5.17 7.64
C ASP A 108 -8.68 -4.17 8.78
N GLU A 109 -8.19 -4.67 9.92
CA GLU A 109 -7.77 -3.82 11.02
C GLU A 109 -6.39 -3.20 10.73
N LEU A 110 -6.29 -1.87 10.81
CA LEU A 110 -5.02 -1.18 10.59
C LEU A 110 -4.08 -1.36 11.78
N VAL A 111 -2.78 -1.56 11.49
CA VAL A 111 -1.73 -1.45 12.51
C VAL A 111 -1.87 -0.13 13.28
N SER A 112 -2.00 -0.26 14.60
CA SER A 112 -2.05 0.84 15.54
C SER A 112 -0.66 1.41 15.82
N LEU A 113 -0.61 2.63 16.34
CA LEU A 113 0.65 3.23 16.80
C LEU A 113 1.30 2.42 17.92
N GLY A 114 0.49 1.82 18.81
CA GLY A 114 0.98 0.99 19.92
C GLY A 114 1.66 -0.28 19.43
N GLU A 115 1.06 -0.98 18.48
CA GLU A 115 1.66 -2.17 17.85
C GLU A 115 2.92 -1.81 17.07
N ALA A 116 2.86 -0.74 16.27
CA ALA A 116 4.05 -0.24 15.59
C ALA A 116 5.16 0.10 16.59
N ALA A 117 4.84 0.73 17.72
CA ALA A 117 5.80 1.03 18.77
C ALA A 117 6.38 -0.21 19.42
N ALA A 118 5.56 -1.22 19.71
CA ALA A 118 6.00 -2.51 20.24
C ALA A 118 6.98 -3.23 19.29
N CYS A 119 6.83 -3.02 17.98
CA CYS A 119 7.75 -3.51 16.95
C CYS A 119 8.98 -2.60 16.70
N GLY A 120 9.18 -1.55 17.49
CA GLY A 120 10.27 -0.59 17.30
C GLY A 120 10.07 0.38 16.13
N LEU A 121 8.83 0.55 15.66
CA LEU A 121 8.45 1.37 14.50
C LEU A 121 7.71 2.67 14.88
N ALA A 122 7.70 3.06 16.17
CA ALA A 122 6.93 4.20 16.70
C ALA A 122 7.14 5.52 15.94
N GLY A 123 8.37 5.78 15.48
CA GLY A 123 8.73 7.02 14.76
C GLY A 123 8.30 7.05 13.30
N HIS A 124 7.82 5.94 12.75
CA HIS A 124 7.56 5.78 11.32
C HIS A 124 6.12 6.05 10.92
N LEU A 125 5.15 5.90 11.82
CA LEU A 125 3.75 6.20 11.52
C LEU A 125 3.40 7.65 11.83
N LEU A 126 2.52 8.24 11.03
CA LEU A 126 1.87 9.50 11.37
C LEU A 126 0.74 9.25 12.39
N PRO A 127 0.55 10.15 13.37
CA PRO A 127 -0.51 10.03 14.35
C PRO A 127 -1.91 10.02 13.71
N ASP A 128 -2.84 9.39 14.42
CA ASP A 128 -4.12 8.83 14.01
C ASP A 128 -4.98 9.67 13.04
N ARG A 129 -4.64 9.65 11.75
CA ARG A 129 -5.59 10.01 10.69
C ARG A 129 -5.59 8.93 9.60
N PRO A 130 -6.51 7.96 9.65
CA PRO A 130 -6.75 7.10 8.49
C PRO A 130 -7.06 8.00 7.31
N THR A 131 -6.20 7.95 6.29
CA THR A 131 -6.33 8.81 5.11
C THR A 131 -6.99 7.98 4.02
N ALA A 132 -7.93 8.59 3.30
CA ALA A 132 -8.51 7.99 2.11
C ALA A 132 -7.41 7.83 1.07
N LEU A 133 -7.26 6.63 0.51
CA LEU A 133 -6.25 6.38 -0.50
C LEU A 133 -6.58 7.16 -1.79
N PRO A 134 -5.59 7.82 -2.42
CA PRO A 134 -5.78 8.39 -3.74
C PRO A 134 -6.13 7.25 -4.72
N GLY A 135 -7.23 7.40 -5.46
CA GLY A 135 -7.66 6.40 -6.46
C GLY A 135 -8.65 5.34 -5.98
N SER A 136 -9.13 5.37 -4.73
CA SER A 136 -10.24 4.52 -4.31
C SER A 136 -11.53 4.93 -5.03
N ARG A 137 -11.82 4.33 -6.20
CA ARG A 137 -13.16 4.41 -6.80
C ARG A 137 -14.13 3.85 -5.78
N GLY A 138 -15.00 4.71 -5.25
CA GLY A 138 -16.01 4.30 -4.28
C GLY A 138 -16.89 3.17 -4.82
N PRO A 139 -17.55 2.39 -3.94
CA PRO A 139 -18.44 1.32 -4.36
C PRO A 139 -19.53 1.91 -5.27
N HIS A 140 -19.59 1.45 -6.51
CA HIS A 140 -20.70 1.75 -7.41
C HIS A 140 -22.01 1.37 -6.71
N PRO A 141 -22.99 2.29 -6.60
CA PRO A 141 -24.31 1.91 -6.12
C PRO A 141 -24.87 0.87 -7.09
N ARG A 142 -25.14 -0.34 -6.59
CA ARG A 142 -25.91 -1.34 -7.32
C ARG A 142 -27.33 -0.80 -7.45
N SER A 143 -27.64 -0.23 -8.61
CA SER A 143 -29.01 0.02 -9.03
C SER A 143 -29.77 -1.30 -8.97
N ARG A 144 -30.83 -1.34 -8.16
CA ARG A 144 -31.84 -2.40 -8.17
C ARG A 144 -32.69 -2.30 -9.42
#